data_AF-A0A8S3Q3K1-F1
#
_entry.id   AF-A0A8S3Q3K1-F1
#
_cell.length_a   1.000
_cell.length_b   1.000
_cell.length_c   1.000
_cell.angle_alpha   90.00
_cell.angle_beta   90.00
_cell.angle_gamma   90.00
#
_symmetry.space_group_name_H-M   'P 1'
#
loop_
_entity.id
_entity.type
_entity.pdbx_description
1 polymer ?
#
loop_
_entity_poly.entity_id
_entity_poly.type
_entity_poly.pdbx_seq_one_letter_code
_entity_poly.pdbx_strand_id
1 'polypeptide(L)'
;MQHDMWNVKDTGINDWDTLRKKIAKHGIRNSLLLAPMPTASTAQILGNNESIEAYTSNIYSRRVLSGEFQIVNHHLLKDLTELGLWNEDMKNKIIAHGGSIQNVDEIPEKLKNLYKTGCKTGMYYLRTKAAAQAIQFTVDKKKLQQSSTTKSAEKSESKTEGDKQDNNMAAMACSLQNKDDCLMCGS
;
A
#
# COMPACT_ATOMS: atom_id res chain seq x y z
N MET A 1 -14.41 -13.13 31.06
CA MET A 1 -13.80 -13.04 29.70
C MET A 1 -12.74 -11.95 29.71
N GLN A 2 -11.94 -11.79 28.64
CA GLN A 2 -10.82 -10.84 28.64
C GLN A 2 -11.24 -9.40 28.95
N HIS A 3 -12.39 -8.93 28.43
CA HIS A 3 -12.89 -7.57 28.72
C HIS A 3 -13.28 -7.35 30.19
N ASP A 4 -13.79 -8.38 30.88
CA ASP A 4 -14.15 -8.30 32.31
C ASP A 4 -12.90 -8.04 33.16
N MET A 5 -11.74 -8.62 32.78
CA MET A 5 -10.48 -8.39 33.48
C MET A 5 -9.99 -6.93 33.37
N TRP A 6 -10.48 -6.19 32.37
CA TRP A 6 -10.10 -4.80 32.10
C TRP A 6 -11.19 -3.81 32.55
N ASN A 7 -12.25 -4.30 33.21
CA ASN A 7 -13.43 -3.52 33.61
C ASN A 7 -14.08 -2.75 32.45
N VAL A 8 -13.97 -3.25 31.21
CA VAL A 8 -14.55 -2.63 30.01
C VAL A 8 -15.92 -3.25 29.74
N LYS A 9 -16.94 -2.39 29.55
CA LYS A 9 -18.26 -2.82 29.11
C LYS A 9 -18.27 -3.04 27.60
N ASP A 10 -18.91 -4.11 27.16
CA ASP A 10 -18.98 -4.49 25.75
C ASP A 10 -19.69 -3.44 24.88
N THR A 11 -19.29 -3.34 23.62
CA THR A 11 -19.87 -2.41 22.61
C THR A 11 -21.25 -2.82 22.09
N GLY A 12 -21.82 -3.93 22.59
CA GLY A 12 -23.18 -4.38 22.29
C GLY A 12 -23.39 -5.08 20.94
N ILE A 13 -22.33 -5.29 20.15
CA ILE A 13 -22.43 -5.95 18.83
C ILE A 13 -22.80 -7.44 18.97
N ASN A 14 -22.28 -8.10 20.02
CA ASN A 14 -22.48 -9.52 20.27
C ASN A 14 -23.19 -9.76 21.61
N ASP A 15 -24.01 -10.81 21.67
CA ASP A 15 -24.66 -11.28 22.89
C ASP A 15 -23.69 -12.14 23.73
N TRP A 16 -22.99 -11.49 24.65
CA TRP A 16 -22.03 -12.14 25.55
C TRP A 16 -22.69 -12.94 26.68
N ASP A 17 -23.96 -12.67 27.01
CA ASP A 17 -24.64 -13.34 28.11
C ASP A 17 -25.02 -14.78 27.76
N THR A 18 -25.51 -15.01 26.55
CA THR A 18 -25.75 -16.38 26.08
C THR A 18 -24.45 -17.16 25.92
N LEU A 19 -23.37 -16.50 25.47
CA LEU A 19 -22.05 -17.13 25.39
C LEU A 19 -21.53 -17.52 26.79
N ARG A 20 -21.66 -16.65 27.79
CA ARG A 20 -21.28 -16.96 29.19
C ARG A 20 -22.03 -18.19 29.72
N LYS A 21 -23.35 -18.28 29.47
CA LYS A 21 -24.16 -19.45 29.87
C LYS A 21 -23.67 -20.75 29.22
N LYS A 22 -23.30 -20.70 27.94
CA LYS A 22 -22.75 -21.86 27.22
C LYS A 22 -21.38 -22.28 27.77
N ILE A 23 -20.50 -21.31 28.04
CA ILE A 23 -19.18 -21.56 28.64
C ILE A 23 -19.32 -22.16 30.04
N ALA A 24 -20.27 -21.67 30.85
CA ALA A 24 -20.53 -22.23 32.18
C ALA A 24 -20.99 -23.68 32.14
N LYS A 25 -21.74 -24.09 31.11
CA LYS A 25 -22.25 -25.46 30.94
C LYS A 25 -21.21 -26.42 30.35
N HIS A 26 -20.48 -25.99 29.32
CA HIS A 26 -19.62 -26.87 28.51
C HIS A 26 -18.12 -26.65 28.71
N GLY A 27 -17.72 -25.56 29.38
CA GLY A 27 -16.33 -25.14 29.49
C GLY A 27 -15.76 -24.61 28.17
N ILE A 28 -14.43 -24.41 28.16
CA ILE A 28 -13.64 -24.05 26.98
C ILE A 28 -12.52 -25.07 26.80
N ARG A 29 -12.16 -25.35 25.54
CA ARG A 29 -11.09 -26.31 25.21
C ARG A 29 -9.70 -25.72 25.35
N ASN A 30 -9.54 -24.46 24.93
CA ASN A 30 -8.25 -23.77 24.87
C ASN A 30 -8.18 -22.70 25.96
N SER A 31 -7.01 -22.51 26.55
CA SER A 31 -6.77 -21.48 27.56
C SER A 31 -6.70 -20.07 26.97
N LEU A 32 -6.04 -19.91 25.80
CA LEU A 32 -5.86 -18.65 25.09
C LEU A 32 -6.26 -18.84 23.61
N LEU A 33 -6.86 -17.80 23.02
CA LEU A 33 -7.44 -17.87 21.66
C LEU A 33 -6.98 -16.74 20.73
N LEU A 34 -6.46 -15.63 21.26
CA LEU A 34 -6.13 -14.44 20.47
C LEU A 34 -4.71 -13.98 20.79
N ALA A 35 -3.88 -13.90 19.75
CA ALA A 35 -2.56 -13.32 19.79
C ALA A 35 -2.21 -12.81 18.39
N PRO A 36 -2.37 -11.50 18.11
CA PRO A 36 -1.97 -10.93 16.83
C PRO A 36 -0.45 -11.08 16.63
N MET A 37 -0.05 -11.81 15.59
CA MET A 37 1.35 -12.04 15.23
C MET A 37 1.78 -11.12 14.07
N PRO A 38 3.09 -10.92 13.84
CA PRO A 38 3.58 -10.36 12.58
C PRO A 38 3.27 -11.33 11.43
N THR A 39 2.61 -10.84 10.39
CA THR A 39 2.16 -11.64 9.25
C THR A 39 2.91 -11.30 7.96
N ALA A 40 4.20 -11.00 8.04
CA ALA A 40 4.98 -10.48 6.91
C ALA A 40 4.82 -11.32 5.62
N SER A 41 5.13 -12.62 5.69
CA SER A 41 5.08 -13.50 4.50
C SER A 41 3.65 -13.79 4.03
N THR A 42 2.73 -14.08 4.95
CA THR A 42 1.35 -14.44 4.60
C THR A 42 0.55 -13.26 4.09
N ALA A 43 0.73 -12.06 4.67
CA ALA A 43 0.13 -10.83 4.17
C ALA A 43 0.67 -10.49 2.77
N GLN A 44 1.97 -10.69 2.53
CA GLN A 44 2.55 -10.47 1.22
C GLN A 44 1.97 -11.42 0.15
N ILE A 45 1.75 -12.70 0.47
CA ILE A 45 1.11 -13.66 -0.44
C ILE A 45 -0.33 -13.21 -0.77
N LEU A 46 -1.07 -12.75 0.24
CA LEU A 46 -2.45 -12.28 0.08
C LEU A 46 -2.57 -10.85 -0.47
N GLY A 47 -1.46 -10.12 -0.62
CA GLY A 47 -1.45 -8.72 -1.04
C GLY A 47 -2.01 -7.75 0.01
N ASN A 48 -2.06 -8.14 1.28
CA ASN A 48 -2.53 -7.34 2.41
C ASN A 48 -1.39 -6.62 3.13
N ASN A 49 -1.73 -5.66 3.99
CA ASN A 49 -0.76 -5.06 4.89
C ASN A 49 -0.40 -6.00 6.05
N GLU A 50 0.74 -5.76 6.68
CA GLU A 50 1.24 -6.58 7.78
C GLU A 50 0.44 -6.36 9.07
N SER A 51 -0.11 -7.44 9.64
CA SER A 51 -0.77 -7.47 10.94
C SER A 51 -1.75 -6.30 11.16
N ILE A 52 -1.74 -5.71 12.36
CA ILE A 52 -2.50 -4.52 12.73
C ILE A 52 -1.74 -3.22 12.43
N GLU A 53 -0.65 -3.27 11.66
CA GLU A 53 0.16 -2.09 11.38
C GLU A 53 -0.53 -1.18 10.34
N ALA A 54 -0.23 0.12 10.42
CA ALA A 54 -0.59 1.06 9.37
C ALA A 54 0.34 0.90 8.16
N TYR A 55 -0.10 1.38 6.99
CA TYR A 55 0.76 1.43 5.81
C TYR A 55 2.02 2.25 6.09
N THR A 56 3.17 1.60 5.93
CA THR A 56 4.48 2.23 6.15
C THR A 56 4.86 3.17 5.00
N SER A 57 4.47 2.81 3.78
CA SER A 57 4.70 3.57 2.55
C SER A 57 3.62 3.22 1.52
N ASN A 58 3.23 4.18 0.68
CA ASN A 58 2.35 3.91 -0.45
C ASN A 58 3.09 3.34 -1.67
N ILE A 59 4.42 3.28 -1.63
CA ILE A 59 5.26 2.64 -2.66
C ILE A 59 6.29 1.74 -1.98
N TYR A 60 6.42 0.52 -2.47
CA TYR A 60 7.42 -0.45 -2.01
C TYR A 60 8.09 -1.10 -3.21
N SER A 61 9.38 -1.42 -3.06
CA SER A 61 10.09 -2.19 -4.07
C SER A 61 10.08 -3.67 -3.72
N ARG A 62 9.77 -4.51 -4.69
CA ARG A 62 9.79 -5.97 -4.59
C ARG A 62 10.87 -6.51 -5.51
N ARG A 63 11.79 -7.27 -4.93
CA ARG A 63 12.82 -7.99 -5.68
C ARG A 63 12.27 -9.34 -6.12
N VAL A 64 12.41 -9.63 -7.40
CA VAL A 64 12.07 -10.90 -8.06
C VAL A 64 13.30 -11.32 -8.86
N LEU A 65 13.41 -12.60 -9.26
CA LEU A 65 14.50 -13.09 -10.12
C LEU A 65 14.66 -12.27 -11.42
N SER A 66 13.55 -11.72 -11.93
CA SER A 66 13.52 -10.87 -13.13
C SER A 66 13.93 -9.40 -12.90
N GLY A 67 14.20 -8.98 -11.66
CA GLY A 67 14.56 -7.60 -11.34
C GLY A 67 13.82 -7.01 -10.13
N GLU A 68 13.99 -5.70 -9.93
CA GLU A 68 13.32 -4.94 -8.87
C GLU A 68 12.13 -4.17 -9.44
N PHE A 69 10.93 -4.47 -8.95
CA PHE A 69 9.69 -3.84 -9.38
C PHE A 69 9.17 -2.91 -8.29
N GLN A 70 8.78 -1.70 -8.68
CA GLN A 70 8.12 -0.76 -7.78
C GLN A 70 6.62 -0.99 -7.81
N ILE A 71 6.07 -1.41 -6.67
CA ILE A 71 4.65 -1.67 -6.49
C ILE A 71 4.06 -0.51 -5.69
N VAL A 72 2.97 0.04 -6.21
CA VAL A 72 2.19 1.11 -5.58
C VAL A 72 1.06 0.46 -4.78
N ASN A 73 0.65 1.09 -3.68
CA ASN A 73 -0.53 0.69 -2.93
C ASN A 73 -1.74 0.62 -3.87
N HIS A 74 -2.32 -0.58 -3.99
CA HIS A 74 -3.39 -0.86 -4.93
C HIS A 74 -4.66 -0.04 -4.65
N HIS A 75 -4.92 0.33 -3.39
CA HIS A 75 -6.05 1.19 -3.03
C HIS A 75 -5.83 2.61 -3.55
N LEU A 76 -4.65 3.19 -3.27
CA LEU A 76 -4.31 4.54 -3.73
C LEU A 76 -4.32 4.61 -5.27
N LEU A 77 -3.83 3.57 -5.94
CA LEU A 77 -3.84 3.51 -7.40
C LEU A 77 -5.27 3.56 -7.96
N LYS A 78 -6.20 2.81 -7.36
CA LYS A 78 -7.62 2.81 -7.75
C LYS A 78 -8.24 4.19 -7.55
N ASP A 79 -8.09 4.77 -6.37
CA ASP A 79 -8.65 6.08 -6.04
C ASP A 79 -8.12 7.20 -6.96
N LEU A 80 -6.81 7.18 -7.29
CA LEU A 80 -6.22 8.15 -8.20
C LEU A 80 -6.65 7.94 -9.66
N THR A 81 -6.89 6.69 -10.06
CA THR A 81 -7.37 6.36 -11.42
C THR A 81 -8.83 6.77 -11.57
N GLU A 82 -9.68 6.53 -10.56
CA GLU A 82 -11.08 6.96 -10.55
C GLU A 82 -11.23 8.48 -10.64
N LEU A 83 -10.30 9.23 -10.06
CA LEU A 83 -10.24 10.68 -10.14
C LEU A 83 -9.56 11.21 -11.43
N GLY A 84 -9.01 10.33 -12.27
CA GLY A 84 -8.25 10.74 -13.46
C GLY A 84 -6.95 11.50 -13.16
N LEU A 85 -6.42 11.37 -11.95
CA LEU A 85 -5.21 12.05 -11.49
C LEU A 85 -3.93 11.21 -11.69
N TRP A 86 -4.09 9.92 -12.02
CA TRP A 86 -2.97 9.00 -12.15
C TRP A 86 -2.15 9.25 -13.43
N ASN A 87 -0.93 9.78 -13.25
CA ASN A 87 0.03 10.06 -14.31
C ASN A 87 1.42 9.51 -13.93
N GLU A 88 2.29 9.31 -14.92
CA GLU A 88 3.71 8.95 -14.68
C GLU A 88 4.43 10.01 -13.83
N ASP A 89 4.10 11.29 -14.03
CA ASP A 89 4.62 12.39 -13.23
C ASP A 89 4.19 12.27 -11.76
N MET A 90 2.95 11.86 -11.51
CA MET A 90 2.46 11.66 -10.15
C MET A 90 3.18 10.48 -9.48
N LYS A 91 3.39 9.38 -10.19
CA LYS A 91 4.20 8.26 -9.71
C LYS A 91 5.62 8.73 -9.32
N ASN A 92 6.27 9.51 -10.18
CA ASN A 92 7.61 10.04 -9.94
C ASN A 92 7.64 11.00 -8.74
N LYS A 93 6.62 11.85 -8.55
CA LYS A 93 6.47 12.71 -7.36
C LYS A 93 6.36 11.88 -6.09
N ILE A 94 5.55 10.82 -6.07
CA ILE A 94 5.37 9.95 -4.89
C ILE A 94 6.68 9.23 -4.55
N ILE A 95 7.45 8.77 -5.56
CA ILE A 95 8.78 8.18 -5.36
C ILE A 95 9.75 9.20 -4.77
N ALA A 96 9.77 10.44 -5.29
CA ALA A 96 10.62 11.51 -4.79
C ALA A 96 10.34 11.86 -3.32
N HIS A 97 9.09 11.75 -2.88
CA HIS A 97 8.67 11.90 -1.49
C HIS A 97 8.74 10.61 -0.66
N GLY A 98 9.42 9.57 -1.15
CA GLY A 98 9.64 8.33 -0.41
C GLY A 98 8.34 7.59 -0.06
N GLY A 99 7.33 7.67 -0.92
CA GLY A 99 6.03 7.02 -0.75
C GLY A 99 4.99 7.82 0.01
N SER A 100 5.28 9.08 0.38
CA SER A 100 4.29 9.98 0.99
C SER A 100 3.54 10.80 -0.07
N ILE A 101 2.24 10.96 0.11
CA ILE A 101 1.38 11.77 -0.76
C ILE A 101 1.05 13.16 -0.19
N GLN A 102 1.55 13.50 1.01
CA GLN A 102 1.19 14.74 1.72
C GLN A 102 1.65 15.99 0.97
N ASN A 103 2.85 15.92 0.39
CA ASN A 103 3.51 17.05 -0.28
C ASN A 103 3.10 17.21 -1.75
N VAL A 104 2.08 16.47 -2.23
CA VAL A 104 1.60 16.55 -3.61
C VAL A 104 0.35 17.43 -3.65
N ASP A 105 0.43 18.61 -4.25
CA ASP A 105 -0.68 19.59 -4.24
C ASP A 105 -1.89 19.16 -5.08
N GLU A 106 -1.70 18.25 -6.05
CA GLU A 106 -2.76 17.76 -6.95
C GLU A 106 -3.77 16.83 -6.27
N ILE A 107 -3.45 16.29 -5.09
CA ILE A 107 -4.28 15.29 -4.40
C ILE A 107 -5.20 15.96 -3.38
N PRO A 108 -6.52 15.65 -3.36
CA PRO A 108 -7.46 16.18 -2.37
C PRO A 108 -7.07 15.85 -0.92
N GLU A 109 -7.37 16.75 0.01
CA GLU A 109 -7.07 16.57 1.45
C GLU A 109 -7.70 15.31 2.05
N LYS A 110 -8.89 14.92 1.58
CA LYS A 110 -9.56 13.69 2.02
C LYS A 110 -8.68 12.45 1.76
N LEU A 111 -8.08 12.34 0.57
CA LEU A 111 -7.19 11.23 0.23
C LEU A 111 -5.87 11.33 0.98
N LYS A 112 -5.33 12.54 1.16
CA LYS A 112 -4.14 12.78 2.00
C LYS A 112 -4.34 12.26 3.42
N ASN A 113 -5.50 12.51 4.02
CA ASN A 113 -5.81 12.02 5.37
C ASN A 113 -5.97 10.49 5.41
N LEU A 114 -6.56 9.88 4.38
CA LEU A 114 -6.75 8.43 4.31
C LEU A 114 -5.43 7.67 4.17
N TYR A 115 -4.52 8.13 3.30
CA TYR A 115 -3.25 7.46 3.01
C TYR A 115 -2.04 8.07 3.73
N LYS A 116 -2.26 8.52 4.97
CA LYS A 116 -1.20 9.05 5.81
C LYS A 116 -0.25 7.93 6.22
N THR A 117 1.00 8.04 5.78
CA THR A 117 2.07 7.11 6.15
C THR A 117 2.54 7.38 7.58
N GLY A 118 2.62 6.34 8.43
CA GLY A 118 3.47 6.41 9.64
C GLY A 118 2.80 6.56 11.01
N CYS A 119 1.49 6.35 11.16
CA CYS A 119 0.90 6.21 12.50
C CYS A 119 1.06 4.77 13.01
N LYS A 120 2.15 4.49 13.73
CA LYS A 120 2.34 3.19 14.41
C LYS A 120 1.54 3.17 15.71
N THR A 121 0.67 2.18 15.86
CA THR A 121 -0.02 1.90 17.13
C THR A 121 0.87 0.97 17.96
N GLY A 122 1.56 1.51 18.96
CA GLY A 122 2.46 0.73 19.84
C GLY A 122 3.82 0.42 19.23
N MET A 123 4.79 0.07 20.09
CA MET A 123 6.18 -0.19 19.68
C MET A 123 6.58 -1.63 19.98
N TYR A 124 6.45 -2.50 18.99
CA TYR A 124 7.08 -3.82 19.01
C TYR A 124 8.54 -3.77 18.51
N TYR A 125 8.81 -2.94 17.50
CA TYR A 125 10.16 -2.61 17.03
C TYR A 125 10.35 -1.10 16.84
N LEU A 126 11.44 -0.55 17.40
CA LEU A 126 11.88 0.83 17.12
C LEU A 126 12.54 0.88 15.73
N ARG A 127 11.73 1.04 14.68
CA ARG A 127 12.24 1.33 13.33
C ARG A 127 12.46 2.84 13.21
N THR A 128 13.71 3.28 13.33
CA THR A 128 14.13 4.68 13.13
C THR A 128 14.22 4.99 11.64
N LYS A 129 13.57 6.07 11.21
CA LYS A 129 13.72 6.64 9.88
C LYS A 129 14.43 7.98 10.06
N ALA A 130 15.60 8.16 9.44
CA ALA A 130 16.30 9.43 9.49
C ALA A 130 15.45 10.54 8.82
N ALA A 131 15.55 11.77 9.32
CA ALA A 131 14.84 12.92 8.76
C ALA A 131 15.25 13.19 7.30
N ALA A 132 16.53 12.97 6.97
CA ALA A 132 17.02 12.97 5.61
C ALA A 132 16.99 11.56 5.03
N GLN A 133 16.20 11.34 3.98
CA GLN A 133 16.27 10.10 3.19
C GLN A 133 17.21 10.29 2.01
N ALA A 134 17.94 9.22 1.64
CA ALA A 134 18.69 9.18 0.40
C ALA A 134 17.73 9.35 -0.78
N ILE A 135 18.01 10.33 -1.64
CA ILE A 135 17.24 10.54 -2.86
C ILE A 135 17.55 9.38 -3.80
N GLN A 136 16.53 8.60 -4.15
CA GLN A 136 16.70 7.48 -5.07
C GLN A 136 17.14 8.03 -6.43
N PHE A 137 18.33 7.60 -6.89
CA PHE A 137 18.98 8.10 -8.11
C PHE A 137 18.22 7.77 -9.41
N THR A 138 17.12 7.02 -9.33
CA THR A 138 16.31 6.59 -10.47
C THR A 138 15.40 7.67 -11.02
N VAL A 139 15.25 8.82 -10.33
CA VAL A 139 14.36 9.90 -10.75
C VAL A 139 15.15 11.12 -11.19
N ASP A 140 14.99 11.51 -12.46
CA ASP A 140 15.54 12.74 -13.02
C ASP A 140 14.94 13.96 -12.31
N LYS A 141 15.65 14.49 -11.30
CA LYS A 141 15.24 15.68 -10.54
C LYS A 141 14.92 16.89 -11.43
N LYS A 142 15.59 16.99 -12.58
CA LYS A 142 15.39 18.08 -13.56
C LYS A 142 13.97 18.08 -14.14
N LYS A 143 13.35 16.91 -14.36
CA LYS A 143 11.97 16.81 -14.87
C LYS A 143 10.93 17.23 -13.83
N LEU A 144 11.19 16.93 -12.55
CA LEU A 144 10.30 17.34 -11.45
C LEU A 144 10.31 18.87 -11.23
N GLN A 145 11.48 19.51 -11.27
CA GLN A 145 11.61 20.96 -11.08
C GLN A 145 10.99 21.78 -12.23
N GLN A 146 10.91 21.23 -13.43
CA GLN A 146 10.29 21.90 -14.57
C GLN A 146 8.75 21.97 -14.42
N SER A 147 8.12 20.99 -13.78
CA SER A 147 6.65 20.96 -13.57
C SER A 147 6.10 22.08 -12.68
N SER A 148 6.95 22.62 -11.79
CA SER A 148 6.58 23.75 -10.92
C SER A 148 6.66 25.11 -11.63
N THR A 149 7.39 25.21 -12.74
CA THR A 149 7.67 26.48 -13.43
C THR A 149 6.77 26.74 -14.64
N THR A 150 6.04 25.72 -15.13
CA THR A 150 5.23 25.78 -16.36
C THR A 150 3.74 26.10 -16.16
N LYS A 151 3.26 26.36 -14.93
CA LYS A 151 1.84 26.78 -14.72
C LYS A 151 1.53 28.20 -15.20
N SER A 152 2.50 28.91 -15.77
CA SER A 152 2.36 30.26 -16.29
C SER A 152 3.07 30.44 -17.64
N ALA A 153 2.68 29.67 -18.67
CA ALA A 153 2.84 30.02 -20.09
C ALA A 153 2.21 28.94 -21.02
N GLU A 154 1.00 29.23 -21.50
CA GLU A 154 0.47 29.08 -22.87
C GLU A 154 0.79 27.85 -23.77
N LYS A 155 -0.30 27.17 -24.19
CA LYS A 155 -0.71 26.83 -25.58
C LYS A 155 0.36 26.88 -26.70
N SER A 156 0.59 25.75 -27.40
CA SER A 156 0.35 25.52 -28.86
C SER A 156 1.24 24.42 -29.47
N GLU A 157 0.57 23.46 -30.15
CA GLU A 157 0.95 22.71 -31.36
C GLU A 157 2.17 21.75 -31.45
N SER A 158 1.80 20.48 -31.69
CA SER A 158 2.42 19.36 -32.44
C SER A 158 3.72 19.55 -33.24
N LYS A 159 4.62 18.55 -33.14
CA LYS A 159 4.87 17.53 -34.20
C LYS A 159 5.82 16.40 -33.75
N THR A 160 5.37 15.17 -34.02
CA THR A 160 6.02 13.93 -34.46
C THR A 160 7.49 13.63 -34.11
N GLU A 161 7.72 12.50 -33.42
CA GLU A 161 8.68 11.46 -33.82
C GLU A 161 8.37 10.15 -33.09
N GLY A 162 8.09 9.10 -33.87
CA GLY A 162 7.71 7.77 -33.41
C GLY A 162 8.92 6.90 -33.05
N ASP A 163 8.72 6.07 -32.03
CA ASP A 163 9.17 4.67 -31.87
C ASP A 163 9.37 4.36 -30.39
N LYS A 164 8.80 3.22 -29.95
CA LYS A 164 8.86 2.57 -28.61
C LYS A 164 7.61 2.67 -27.71
N GLN A 165 6.40 2.46 -28.22
CA GLN A 165 5.22 2.28 -27.36
C GLN A 165 4.53 0.91 -27.41
N ASP A 166 4.98 -0.05 -28.22
CA ASP A 166 4.20 -1.28 -28.41
C ASP A 166 4.59 -2.47 -27.51
N ASN A 167 5.68 -2.39 -26.74
CA ASN A 167 6.15 -3.54 -25.94
C ASN A 167 5.47 -3.70 -24.58
N ASN A 168 4.75 -2.68 -24.08
CA ASN A 168 4.13 -2.73 -22.75
C ASN A 168 2.64 -3.08 -22.76
N MET A 169 1.98 -3.10 -23.92
CA MET A 169 0.60 -3.60 -24.05
C MET A 169 0.58 -5.14 -24.16
N ALA A 170 1.56 -5.73 -24.85
CA ALA A 170 1.65 -7.17 -25.06
C ALA A 170 1.94 -7.97 -23.77
N ALA A 171 2.68 -7.37 -22.82
CA ALA A 171 2.98 -7.99 -21.54
C ALA A 171 1.78 -8.04 -20.58
N MET A 172 0.75 -7.22 -20.80
CA MET A 172 -0.46 -7.18 -19.96
C MET A 172 -1.58 -8.08 -20.50
N ALA A 173 -1.58 -8.37 -21.81
CA ALA A 173 -2.51 -9.32 -22.43
C ALA A 173 -2.10 -10.79 -22.19
N CYS A 174 -0.80 -11.06 -22.02
CA CYS A 174 -0.29 -12.43 -21.88
C CYS A 174 -0.59 -13.09 -20.51
N SER A 175 -1.29 -12.40 -19.60
CA SER A 175 -1.65 -12.92 -18.27
C SER A 175 -3.08 -13.48 -18.19
N LEU A 176 -3.93 -13.28 -19.21
CA LEU A 176 -5.29 -13.81 -19.23
C LEU A 176 -5.45 -15.12 -20.04
N GLN A 177 -4.49 -15.45 -20.93
CA GLN A 177 -4.55 -16.66 -21.75
C GLN A 177 -3.64 -17.82 -21.32
N ASN A 178 -2.64 -17.61 -20.44
CA ASN A 178 -1.75 -18.69 -20.00
C ASN A 178 -2.00 -19.08 -18.55
N LYS A 179 -3.00 -19.94 -18.35
CA LYS A 179 -3.34 -20.54 -17.05
C LYS A 179 -2.42 -21.74 -16.70
N ASP A 180 -1.66 -22.25 -17.68
CA ASP A 180 -0.93 -23.52 -17.56
C ASP A 180 0.58 -23.38 -17.25
N ASP A 181 1.17 -22.19 -17.37
CA ASP A 181 2.60 -21.97 -17.03
C ASP A 181 2.86 -21.78 -15.52
N CYS A 182 1.81 -21.71 -14.70
CA CYS A 182 1.92 -21.52 -13.24
C CYS A 182 2.02 -22.85 -12.45
N LEU A 183 2.07 -24.00 -13.12
CA LEU A 183 2.09 -25.34 -12.48
C LEU A 183 3.47 -26.01 -12.36
N MET A 184 4.57 -25.31 -12.65
CA MET A 184 5.91 -25.92 -12.64
C MET A 184 6.92 -25.15 -11.79
N CYS A 185 6.67 -25.08 -10.48
CA CYS A 185 7.73 -24.96 -9.47
C CYS A 185 7.26 -25.64 -8.18
N GLY A 186 7.23 -26.97 -8.24
CA GLY A 186 6.96 -27.86 -7.11
C GLY A 186 7.86 -29.08 -7.22
N SER A 187 9.16 -28.86 -6.98
CA SER A 187 10.17 -29.84 -6.59
C SER A 187 11.20 -29.13 -5.72
#